data_AF-A2CAB1-F1
#
_entry.id   AF-A2CAB1-F1
#
_cell.length_a   1.000
_cell.length_b   1.000
_cell.length_c   1.000
_cell.angle_alpha   90.00
_cell.angle_beta   90.00
_cell.angle_gamma   90.00
#
_symmetry.space_group_name_H-M   'P 1'
#
loop_
_entity.id
_entity.type
_entity.pdbx_description
1 polymer ?
#
loop_
_entity_poly.entity_id
_entity_poly.type
_entity_poly.pdbx_seq_one_letter_code
_entity_poly.pdbx_strand_id
1 'polypeptide(L)'
;MERFQPTDLINDPRFQLAVELFNKADWYPAHDAFEELWHETSGQARQTIQGVLQVAVAQLHLQRGNRRGATLLYGEGLGRLKALGTPNLGLDLDQLCTCVENRLQRLQQGQDPDECTVPGLIYDSSVSE
;
A
#
# COMPACT_ATOMS: atom_id res chain seq x y z
N MET A 1 3.06 25.42 -0.24
CA MET A 1 2.53 24.09 -0.56
C MET A 1 1.92 23.57 0.73
N GLU A 2 0.59 23.60 0.83
CA GLU A 2 -0.14 23.16 2.02
C GLU A 2 0.09 21.65 2.19
N ARG A 3 0.39 21.24 3.42
CA ARG A 3 0.70 19.85 3.76
C ARG A 3 -0.54 19.26 4.42
N PHE A 4 -1.03 18.13 3.92
CA PHE A 4 -2.22 17.48 4.48
C PHE A 4 -2.01 17.08 5.95
N GLN A 5 -2.98 17.42 6.81
CA GLN A 5 -3.17 16.69 8.06
C GLN A 5 -3.81 15.32 7.74
N PRO A 6 -3.69 14.29 8.62
CA PRO A 6 -4.23 12.95 8.33
C PRO A 6 -5.72 12.92 8.00
N THR A 7 -6.53 13.78 8.63
CA THR A 7 -7.98 13.87 8.39
C THR A 7 -8.30 14.48 7.02
N ASP A 8 -7.48 15.41 6.54
CA ASP A 8 -7.66 16.01 5.22
C ASP A 8 -7.31 15.02 4.10
N LEU A 9 -6.36 14.12 4.36
CA LEU A 9 -5.92 13.07 3.43
C LEU A 9 -6.99 12.01 3.20
N ILE A 10 -7.63 11.51 4.26
CA ILE A 10 -8.66 10.44 4.14
C ILE A 10 -9.97 10.94 3.51
N ASN A 11 -10.24 12.24 3.58
CA ASN A 11 -11.40 12.88 2.97
C ASN A 11 -11.13 13.37 1.54
N ASP A 12 -9.87 13.30 1.08
CA ASP A 12 -9.53 13.64 -0.29
C ASP A 12 -10.09 12.55 -1.24
N PRO A 13 -10.91 12.90 -2.25
CA PRO A 13 -11.46 11.93 -3.19
C PRO A 13 -10.37 11.15 -3.95
N ARG A 14 -9.15 11.71 -4.09
CA ARG A 14 -8.00 11.01 -4.69
C ARG A 14 -7.57 9.80 -3.86
N PHE A 15 -7.72 9.83 -2.53
CA PHE A 15 -7.40 8.69 -1.67
C PHE A 15 -8.34 7.51 -1.94
N GLN A 16 -9.64 7.77 -2.02
CA GLN A 16 -10.64 6.73 -2.34
C GLN A 16 -10.41 6.18 -3.75
N LEU A 17 -10.12 7.05 -4.73
CA LEU A 17 -9.77 6.61 -6.08
C LEU A 17 -8.53 5.72 -6.10
N ALA A 18 -7.46 6.09 -5.36
CA ALA A 18 -6.25 5.29 -5.27
C ALA A 18 -6.52 3.90 -4.66
N VAL A 19 -7.37 3.82 -3.63
CA VAL A 19 -7.84 2.57 -3.03
C VAL A 19 -8.61 1.72 -4.03
N GLU A 20 -9.53 2.32 -4.80
CA GLU A 20 -10.28 1.61 -5.84
C GLU A 20 -9.38 1.05 -6.94
N LEU A 21 -8.42 1.83 -7.43
CA LEU A 21 -7.45 1.40 -8.45
C LEU A 21 -6.61 0.23 -7.93
N PHE A 22 -6.15 0.32 -6.68
CA PHE A 22 -5.41 -0.76 -6.03
C PHE A 22 -6.24 -2.05 -5.96
N ASN A 23 -7.50 -1.94 -5.53
CA ASN A 23 -8.39 -3.10 -5.40
C ASN A 23 -8.82 -3.70 -6.74
N LYS A 24 -8.75 -2.93 -7.84
CA LYS A 24 -8.92 -3.43 -9.22
C LYS A 24 -7.66 -4.08 -9.80
N ALA A 25 -6.56 -4.11 -9.04
CA ALA A 25 -5.25 -4.55 -9.50
C ALA A 25 -4.69 -3.70 -10.67
N ASP A 26 -5.15 -2.46 -10.81
CA ASP A 26 -4.61 -1.47 -11.74
C ASP A 26 -3.34 -0.86 -11.14
N TRP A 27 -2.29 -1.67 -10.99
CA TRP A 27 -1.12 -1.32 -10.14
C TRP A 27 -0.36 -0.08 -10.59
N TYR A 28 -0.25 0.17 -11.90
CA TYR A 28 0.41 1.36 -12.40
C TYR A 28 -0.43 2.63 -12.10
N PRO A 29 -1.73 2.69 -12.47
CA PRO A 29 -2.60 3.78 -12.02
C PRO A 29 -2.67 3.97 -10.49
N ALA A 30 -2.73 2.87 -9.73
CA ALA A 30 -2.75 2.93 -8.27
C ALA A 30 -1.44 3.50 -7.71
N HIS A 31 -0.29 3.08 -8.26
CA HIS A 31 1.01 3.64 -7.94
C HIS A 31 1.04 5.15 -8.15
N ASP A 32 0.66 5.63 -9.35
CA ASP A 32 0.72 7.06 -9.68
C ASP A 32 -0.18 7.87 -8.72
N ALA A 33 -1.40 7.38 -8.43
CA ALA A 33 -2.31 8.04 -7.50
C ALA A 33 -1.79 8.09 -6.06
N PHE A 34 -1.21 7.00 -5.54
CA PHE A 34 -0.60 7.00 -4.21
C PHE A 34 0.71 7.81 -4.16
N GLU A 35 1.47 7.90 -5.26
CA GLU A 35 2.69 8.71 -5.34
C GLU A 35 2.38 10.20 -5.24
N GLU A 36 1.32 10.68 -5.92
CA GLU A 36 0.84 12.06 -5.82
C GLU A 36 0.46 12.40 -4.36
N LEU A 37 -0.37 11.57 -3.74
CA LEU A 37 -0.75 11.71 -2.33
C LEU A 37 0.47 11.66 -1.39
N TRP A 38 1.41 10.76 -1.67
CA TRP A 38 2.64 10.65 -0.89
C TRP A 38 3.44 11.95 -0.94
N HIS A 39 3.61 12.55 -2.11
CA HIS A 39 4.34 13.82 -2.26
C HIS A 39 3.74 14.95 -1.41
N GLU A 40 2.42 14.98 -1.26
CA GLU A 40 1.68 16.01 -0.53
C GLU A 40 1.48 15.68 0.96
N THR A 41 1.76 14.44 1.37
CA THR A 41 1.63 13.96 2.76
C THR A 41 2.91 14.19 3.57
N SER A 42 2.74 14.61 4.83
CA SER A 42 3.85 14.77 5.78
C SER A 42 3.58 14.04 7.10
N GLY A 43 4.60 13.98 7.97
CA GLY A 43 4.49 13.31 9.27
C GLY A 43 4.34 11.78 9.15
N GLN A 44 3.73 11.17 10.16
CA GLN A 44 3.63 9.70 10.26
C GLN A 44 2.73 9.08 9.18
N ALA A 45 1.68 9.79 8.74
CA ALA A 45 0.79 9.34 7.65
C ALA A 45 1.54 9.06 6.34
N ARG A 46 2.68 9.74 6.11
CA ARG A 46 3.53 9.50 4.95
C ARG A 46 4.06 8.06 4.91
N GLN A 47 4.28 7.42 6.07
CA GLN A 47 4.74 6.02 6.13
C GLN A 47 3.67 5.07 5.59
N THR A 48 2.40 5.29 5.94
CA THR A 48 1.27 4.47 5.47
C THR A 48 1.13 4.57 3.96
N ILE A 49 1.07 5.78 3.42
CA ILE A 49 0.95 5.99 1.97
C ILE A 49 2.15 5.39 1.23
N GLN A 50 3.36 5.61 1.74
CA GLN A 50 4.55 5.04 1.13
C GLN A 50 4.56 3.50 1.19
N GLY A 51 4.10 2.91 2.29
CA GLY A 51 3.99 1.47 2.43
C GLY A 51 3.03 0.86 1.42
N VAL A 52 1.83 1.43 1.28
CA VAL A 52 0.83 1.00 0.30
C VAL A 52 1.33 1.20 -1.13
N LEU A 53 1.96 2.34 -1.42
CA LEU A 53 2.61 2.63 -2.70
C LEU A 53 3.64 1.54 -3.04
N GLN A 54 4.52 1.18 -2.11
CA GLN A 54 5.53 0.13 -2.31
C GLN A 54 4.89 -1.24 -2.56
N VAL A 55 3.75 -1.56 -1.94
CA VAL A 55 2.99 -2.77 -2.23
C VAL A 55 2.44 -2.77 -3.67
N ALA A 56 1.91 -1.65 -4.16
CA ALA A 56 1.46 -1.51 -5.54
C ALA A 56 2.62 -1.68 -6.54
N VAL A 57 3.77 -1.06 -6.26
CA VAL A 57 4.97 -1.22 -7.11
C VAL A 57 5.48 -2.66 -7.08
N ALA A 58 5.46 -3.32 -5.92
CA ALA A 58 5.85 -4.72 -5.81
C ALA A 58 4.96 -5.62 -6.71
N GLN A 59 3.66 -5.35 -6.78
CA GLN A 59 2.75 -6.04 -7.68
C GLN A 59 3.02 -5.75 -9.15
N LEU A 60 3.30 -4.50 -9.52
CA LEU A 60 3.72 -4.13 -10.86
C LEU A 60 5.02 -4.84 -11.27
N HIS A 61 5.96 -5.00 -10.34
CA HIS A 61 7.18 -5.77 -10.54
C HIS A 61 6.89 -7.25 -10.81
N LEU A 62 5.93 -7.86 -10.10
CA LEU A 62 5.49 -9.24 -10.36
C LEU A 62 4.90 -9.39 -11.77
N GLN A 63 4.03 -8.47 -12.20
CA GLN A 63 3.48 -8.47 -13.56
C GLN A 63 4.56 -8.41 -14.65
N ARG A 64 5.69 -7.78 -14.35
CA ARG A 64 6.85 -7.67 -15.25
C ARG A 64 7.87 -8.79 -15.09
N GLY A 65 7.59 -9.81 -14.26
CA GLY A 65 8.50 -10.92 -13.97
C GLY A 65 9.69 -10.54 -13.08
N ASN A 66 9.75 -9.33 -12.54
CA ASN A 66 10.84 -8.87 -11.68
C ASN A 66 10.58 -9.28 -10.22
N ARG A 67 10.73 -10.58 -9.93
CA ARG A 67 10.55 -11.15 -8.59
C ARG A 67 11.47 -10.52 -7.55
N ARG A 68 12.74 -10.26 -7.90
CA ARG A 68 13.70 -9.66 -6.96
C ARG A 68 13.28 -8.26 -6.52
N GLY A 69 12.83 -7.43 -7.45
CA GLY A 69 12.33 -6.09 -7.13
C GLY A 69 11.04 -6.13 -6.31
N ALA A 70 10.14 -7.07 -6.61
CA ALA A 70 8.94 -7.29 -5.81
C ALA A 70 9.27 -7.68 -4.36
N THR A 71 10.20 -8.62 -4.15
CA THR A 71 10.66 -9.03 -2.80
C THR A 71 11.19 -7.85 -2.00
N LEU A 72 12.03 -7.00 -2.61
CA LEU A 72 12.60 -5.84 -1.94
C LEU A 72 11.50 -4.87 -1.49
N LEU A 73 10.61 -4.50 -2.41
CA LEU A 73 9.56 -3.51 -2.15
C LEU A 73 8.48 -4.01 -1.19
N TYR A 74 8.12 -5.30 -1.21
CA TYR A 74 7.28 -5.88 -0.17
C TYR A 74 7.93 -5.80 1.20
N GLY A 75 9.22 -6.12 1.31
CA GLY A 75 9.95 -6.05 2.58
C GLY A 75 10.00 -4.61 3.13
N GLU A 76 10.32 -3.64 2.29
CA GLU A 76 10.35 -2.22 2.67
C GLU A 76 8.95 -1.70 3.03
N GLY A 77 7.95 -1.97 2.20
CA GLY A 77 6.57 -1.56 2.43
C GLY A 77 6.02 -2.12 3.74
N LEU A 78 6.22 -3.42 3.98
CA LEU A 78 5.84 -4.08 5.22
C LEU A 78 6.53 -3.45 6.44
N GLY A 79 7.83 -3.15 6.33
CA GLY A 79 8.58 -2.49 7.40
C GLY A 79 8.01 -1.13 7.78
N ARG A 80 7.50 -0.36 6.81
CA ARG A 80 6.81 0.92 7.05
C ARG A 80 5.46 0.71 7.70
N LEU A 81 4.63 -0.18 7.15
CA LEU A 81 3.28 -0.42 7.64
C LEU A 81 3.25 -0.96 9.08
N LYS A 82 4.27 -1.74 9.47
CA LYS A 82 4.44 -2.26 10.84
C LYS A 82 5.19 -1.33 11.79
N ALA A 83 5.72 -0.20 11.32
CA ALA A 83 6.49 0.69 12.18
C ALA A 83 5.61 1.31 13.28
N LEU A 84 6.14 1.37 14.50
CA LEU A 84 5.43 1.94 15.65
C LEU A 84 5.00 3.40 15.35
N GLY A 85 3.72 3.71 15.56
CA GLY A 85 3.16 5.05 15.33
C GLY A 85 2.65 5.30 13.90
N THR A 86 2.75 4.32 13.00
CA THR A 86 2.16 4.40 11.66
C THR A 86 0.63 4.42 11.76
N PRO A 87 -0.06 5.50 11.31
CA PRO A 87 -1.51 5.58 11.39
C PRO A 87 -2.15 4.68 10.32
N ASN A 88 -3.31 4.11 10.62
CA ASN A 88 -3.99 3.21 9.67
C ASN A 88 -4.73 3.95 8.54
N LEU A 89 -5.02 5.25 8.70
CA LEU A 89 -5.76 6.07 7.72
C LEU A 89 -7.11 5.45 7.32
N GLY A 90 -7.78 4.76 8.24
CA GLY A 90 -9.03 4.03 7.96
C GLY A 90 -8.86 2.75 7.15
N LEU A 91 -7.62 2.34 6.86
CA LEU A 91 -7.29 1.08 6.20
C LEU A 91 -7.12 -0.05 7.22
N ASP A 92 -7.52 -1.26 6.88
CA ASP A 92 -7.13 -2.47 7.61
C ASP A 92 -5.67 -2.83 7.28
N LEU A 93 -4.72 -2.23 8.00
CA LEU A 93 -3.30 -2.50 7.81
C LEU A 93 -2.89 -3.90 8.27
N ASP A 94 -3.59 -4.50 9.23
CA ASP A 94 -3.25 -5.83 9.73
C ASP A 94 -3.53 -6.89 8.66
N GLN A 95 -4.67 -6.79 7.98
CA GLN A 95 -5.00 -7.66 6.87
C GLN A 95 -4.05 -7.46 5.69
N LEU A 96 -3.74 -6.21 5.35
CA LEU A 96 -2.78 -5.90 4.28
C LEU A 96 -1.40 -6.50 4.59
N CYS A 97 -0.89 -6.27 5.80
CA CYS A 97 0.42 -6.79 6.24
C CYS A 97 0.45 -8.31 6.19
N THR A 98 -0.57 -8.98 6.71
CA THR A 98 -0.69 -10.44 6.67
C THR A 98 -0.65 -10.96 5.22
N CYS A 99 -1.37 -10.32 4.31
CA CYS A 99 -1.34 -10.69 2.89
C CYS A 99 0.05 -10.49 2.26
N VAL A 100 0.69 -9.35 2.53
CA VAL A 100 2.03 -9.02 2.01
C VAL A 100 3.09 -9.96 2.56
N GLU A 101 3.03 -10.32 3.84
CA GLU A 101 3.93 -11.29 4.49
C GLU A 101 3.88 -12.66 3.83
N ASN A 102 2.68 -13.18 3.58
CA ASN A 102 2.50 -14.47 2.92
C ASN A 102 3.13 -14.46 1.52
N ARG A 103 2.86 -13.41 0.72
CA ARG A 103 3.43 -13.29 -0.63
C ARG A 103 4.95 -13.11 -0.60
N LEU A 104 5.46 -12.29 0.32
CA LEU A 104 6.90 -12.08 0.51
C LEU A 104 7.60 -13.40 0.88
N GLN A 105 7.00 -14.19 1.77
CA GLN A 105 7.54 -15.50 2.15
C GLN A 105 7.62 -16.45 0.96
N ARG A 106 6.58 -16.51 0.11
CA ARG A 106 6.60 -17.30 -1.13
C ARG A 106 7.75 -16.89 -2.04
N LEU A 107 7.91 -15.58 -2.26
CA LEU A 107 8.99 -15.05 -3.09
C LEU A 107 10.38 -15.39 -2.54
N GLN A 108 10.56 -15.28 -1.22
CA GLN A 108 11.82 -15.62 -0.55
C GLN A 108 12.15 -17.12 -0.64
N GLN A 109 11.12 -17.97 -0.73
CA GLN A 109 11.26 -19.42 -0.91
C GLN A 109 11.35 -19.84 -2.39
N GLY A 110 11.32 -18.89 -3.34
CA GLY A 110 11.32 -19.17 -4.77
C GLY A 110 10.00 -19.77 -5.29
N GLN A 111 8.94 -19.71 -4.50
CA GLN A 111 7.61 -20.20 -4.84
C GLN A 111 6.81 -19.16 -5.61
N ASP A 112 5.69 -19.58 -6.18
CA ASP A 112 4.79 -18.69 -6.90
C ASP A 112 3.94 -17.87 -5.90
N PRO A 113 4.04 -16.52 -5.89
CA PRO A 113 3.22 -15.70 -5.01
C PRO A 113 1.73 -15.75 -5.36
N ASP A 114 1.35 -16.17 -6.57
CA ASP A 114 -0.06 -16.25 -6.99
C ASP A 114 -0.81 -17.45 -6.38
N GLU A 115 -0.10 -18.34 -5.69
CA GLU A 115 -0.70 -19.34 -4.79
C GLU A 115 -1.34 -18.72 -3.53
N CYS A 116 -1.11 -17.43 -3.28
CA CYS A 116 -1.69 -16.67 -2.18
C CYS A 116 -2.57 -15.53 -2.70
N THR A 117 -3.46 -15.05 -1.83
CA THR A 117 -4.33 -13.90 -2.12
C THR A 117 -3.52 -12.69 -2.61
N VAL A 118 -4.09 -11.96 -3.55
CA VAL A 118 -3.54 -10.68 -4.01
C VAL A 118 -3.88 -9.61 -2.95
N PRO A 119 -2.96 -8.69 -2.60
CA PRO A 119 -3.21 -7.63 -1.64
C PRO A 119 -4.41 -6.80 -2.07
N GLY A 120 -5.28 -6.52 -1.11
CA GLY A 120 -6.39 -5.59 -1.23
C GLY A 120 -6.40 -4.66 -0.02
N LEU A 121 -6.99 -3.49 -0.19
CA LEU A 121 -7.20 -2.49 0.83
C LEU A 121 -8.66 -2.54 1.26
N ILE A 122 -8.90 -3.01 2.48
CA ILE A 122 -10.19 -2.76 3.14
C ILE A 122 -10.13 -1.35 3.72
N TYR A 123 -11.08 -0.53 3.31
CA TYR A 123 -11.21 0.86 3.73
C TYR A 123 -12.61 1.07 4.28
N ASP A 124 -12.69 1.51 5.54
CA ASP A 124 -13.95 1.91 6.14
C ASP A 124 -14.09 3.42 6.09
N SER A 125 -14.97 3.90 5.22
CA SER A 125 -15.29 5.33 5.09
C SER A 125 -16.10 5.88 6.27
N SER A 126 -16.52 5.04 7.23
CA SER A 126 -17.28 5.47 8.41
C SER A 126 -16.40 5.96 9.56
N VAL A 127 -15.07 5.87 9.45
CA VAL A 127 -14.12 6.45 10.42
C VAL A 127 -14.00 7.95 10.20
N SER A 128 -15.11 8.66 10.39
CA SER A 128 -15.22 10.11 10.36
C SER A 128 -16.28 10.57 11.35
N GLU A 129 -16.19 10.11 12.60
CA GLU A 129 -16.88 10.70 13.76
C GLU A 129 -15.96 10.72 14.99
#